data_AF-A0A958QV30-F1
#
_entry.id   AF-A0A958QV30-F1
#
_cell.length_a   1.000
_cell.length_b   1.000
_cell.length_c   1.000
_cell.angle_alpha   90.00
_cell.angle_beta   90.00
_cell.angle_gamma   90.00
#
_symmetry.space_group_name_H-M   'P 1'
#
loop_
_entity.id
_entity.type
_entity.pdbx_description
1 polymer ?
#
loop_
_entity_poly.entity_id
_entity_poly.type
_entity_poly.pdbx_seq_one_letter_code
_entity_poly.pdbx_strand_id
1 'polypeptide(L)'
;APAPEQERVAQTVSSSSTSVRIKAKGPGRVTFVRQPWLADPYFVMLVDPETGKEKARFRELGTHTVAPGEYQVVWRQDQHDSRNVLLGEVFSVNAGETVDVPLLTSVSFVTPDWLTAPYRWQLADPETGKVVAEYRFIDRPALVPAGEYDLLWQQDQHETSLVYLGTFLIETDEVNKLQLTTAINPVPASWVPADVHIWGIETMNRRDRYHFSRFRSFGPQLVPAGTFRFVYQMSQHETSREELGTVVIEEGVMNEFPINTGVRLIPNDPTQEPPYRTQYIRLDEHGKKIGSAETKNGLQPLPLEPGTYRIDMQPTQHGSQKTTIVESFELPAGSLVEIEL
;
A
#
# COMPACT_ATOMS: atom_id res chain seq x y z
N ALA A 1 -76.05 14.27 -53.41
CA ALA A 1 -75.12 13.38 -54.12
C ALA A 1 -74.18 12.75 -53.09
N PRO A 2 -73.91 11.44 -53.12
CA PRO A 2 -73.02 10.78 -52.17
C PRO A 2 -71.55 11.11 -52.49
N ALA A 3 -70.69 11.02 -51.46
CA ALA A 3 -69.27 11.33 -51.53
C ALA A 3 -68.48 10.26 -52.32
N PRO A 4 -67.39 10.62 -53.03
CA PRO A 4 -66.62 9.69 -53.85
C PRO A 4 -65.82 8.72 -52.98
N GLU A 5 -65.88 7.45 -53.37
CA GLU A 5 -65.16 6.33 -52.76
C GLU A 5 -63.65 6.44 -53.06
N GLN A 6 -62.83 6.49 -52.00
CA GLN A 6 -61.36 6.51 -52.14
C GLN A 6 -60.87 5.12 -52.55
N GLU A 7 -60.34 4.99 -53.77
CA GLU A 7 -59.61 3.80 -54.19
C GLU A 7 -58.37 3.59 -53.32
N ARG A 8 -58.34 2.49 -52.57
CA ARG A 8 -57.13 2.04 -51.89
C ARG A 8 -56.14 1.54 -52.94
N VAL A 9 -55.02 2.25 -53.09
CA VAL A 9 -53.88 1.78 -53.88
C VAL A 9 -53.31 0.52 -53.22
N ALA A 10 -53.45 -0.63 -53.89
CA ALA A 10 -52.88 -1.89 -53.42
C ALA A 10 -51.36 -1.88 -53.62
N GLN A 11 -50.61 -2.09 -52.53
CA GLN A 11 -49.15 -2.15 -52.56
C GLN A 11 -48.68 -3.38 -53.33
N THR A 12 -47.98 -3.16 -54.45
CA THR A 12 -47.43 -4.24 -55.28
C THR A 12 -46.13 -4.75 -54.66
N VAL A 13 -46.16 -5.92 -54.04
CA VAL A 13 -44.97 -6.60 -53.51
C VAL A 13 -44.40 -7.49 -54.62
N SER A 14 -43.16 -7.25 -55.06
CA SER A 14 -42.50 -8.12 -56.03
C SER A 14 -42.11 -9.45 -55.36
N SER A 15 -42.37 -10.56 -56.04
CA SER A 15 -42.36 -11.91 -55.46
C SER A 15 -41.01 -12.63 -55.47
N SER A 16 -39.90 -11.91 -55.71
CA SER A 16 -38.59 -12.57 -55.70
C SER A 16 -37.51 -11.67 -55.09
N SER A 17 -36.91 -12.18 -54.01
CA SER A 17 -35.67 -11.69 -53.44
C SER A 17 -34.65 -12.83 -53.45
N THR A 18 -33.42 -12.53 -53.83
CA THR A 18 -32.33 -13.51 -53.85
C THR A 18 -31.82 -13.69 -52.42
N SER A 19 -32.09 -14.84 -51.81
CA SER A 19 -31.56 -15.18 -50.48
C SER A 19 -30.11 -15.64 -50.60
N VAL A 20 -29.19 -14.91 -49.98
CA VAL A 20 -27.79 -15.33 -49.82
C VAL A 20 -27.64 -16.02 -48.46
N ARG A 21 -27.26 -17.30 -48.47
CA ARG A 21 -26.93 -18.06 -47.24
C ARG A 21 -25.43 -17.99 -46.99
N ILE A 22 -25.05 -17.44 -45.84
CA ILE A 22 -23.66 -17.39 -45.38
C ILE A 22 -23.49 -18.48 -44.31
N LYS A 23 -22.43 -19.30 -44.43
CA LYS A 23 -22.08 -20.30 -43.41
C LYS A 23 -21.24 -19.64 -42.33
N ALA A 24 -21.86 -19.30 -41.20
CA ALA A 24 -21.15 -18.82 -40.02
C ALA A 24 -20.50 -20.00 -39.28
N LYS A 25 -19.30 -19.81 -38.72
CA LYS A 25 -18.79 -20.71 -37.68
C LYS A 25 -19.72 -20.53 -36.48
N GLY A 26 -20.34 -21.62 -36.01
CA GLY A 26 -21.20 -21.58 -34.82
C GLY A 26 -20.43 -21.08 -33.59
N PRO A 27 -21.11 -20.58 -32.55
CA PRO A 27 -20.42 -20.13 -31.35
C PRO A 27 -19.80 -21.30 -30.58
N GLY A 28 -18.77 -21.01 -29.79
CA GLY A 28 -18.32 -21.89 -28.71
C GLY A 28 -18.90 -21.46 -27.38
N ARG A 29 -18.54 -22.15 -26.31
CA ARG A 29 -18.98 -21.87 -24.94
C ARG A 29 -17.81 -21.92 -23.97
N VAL A 30 -17.86 -21.09 -22.94
CA VAL A 30 -16.92 -21.07 -21.82
C VAL A 30 -17.70 -21.23 -20.53
N THR A 31 -17.28 -22.14 -19.67
CA THR A 31 -17.83 -22.32 -18.33
C THR A 31 -16.77 -21.95 -17.30
N PHE A 32 -17.01 -20.91 -16.50
CA PHE A 32 -16.14 -20.59 -15.37
C PHE A 32 -16.44 -21.51 -14.19
N VAL A 33 -15.48 -22.37 -13.82
CA VAL A 33 -15.64 -23.33 -12.73
C VAL A 33 -15.26 -22.65 -11.40
N ARG A 34 -16.30 -22.32 -10.64
CA ARG A 34 -16.22 -21.60 -9.36
C ARG A 34 -15.75 -22.52 -8.23
N GLN A 35 -14.88 -22.00 -7.36
CA GLN A 35 -14.55 -22.61 -6.08
C GLN A 35 -15.49 -22.16 -4.95
N PRO A 36 -15.74 -22.98 -3.91
CA PRO A 36 -16.68 -22.63 -2.83
C PRO A 36 -16.34 -21.34 -2.08
N TRP A 37 -15.04 -21.02 -1.96
CA TRP A 37 -14.54 -19.83 -1.29
C TRP A 37 -14.61 -18.56 -2.16
N LEU A 38 -14.78 -18.70 -3.47
CA LEU A 38 -14.76 -17.58 -4.40
C LEU A 38 -16.13 -16.91 -4.41
N ALA A 39 -16.20 -15.63 -4.09
CA ALA A 39 -17.40 -14.82 -4.24
C ALA A 39 -17.65 -14.45 -5.71
N ASP A 40 -18.90 -14.15 -6.06
CA ASP A 40 -19.23 -13.70 -7.41
C ASP A 40 -18.48 -12.41 -7.75
N PRO A 41 -17.96 -12.28 -8.99
CA PRO A 41 -17.20 -11.11 -9.39
C PRO A 41 -18.13 -9.92 -9.65
N TYR A 42 -17.56 -8.72 -9.59
CA TYR A 42 -18.17 -7.56 -10.23
C TYR A 42 -18.26 -7.75 -11.76
N PHE A 43 -17.19 -8.28 -12.37
CA PHE A 43 -17.25 -8.89 -13.69
C PHE A 43 -16.07 -9.83 -13.94
N VAL A 44 -16.26 -10.73 -14.90
CA VAL A 44 -15.20 -11.47 -15.59
C VAL A 44 -15.18 -11.06 -17.06
N MET A 45 -14.00 -10.86 -17.62
CA MET A 45 -13.80 -10.42 -18.98
C MET A 45 -12.87 -11.38 -19.71
N LEU A 46 -13.19 -11.69 -20.95
CA LEU A 46 -12.32 -12.42 -21.85
C LEU A 46 -11.63 -11.43 -22.78
N VAL A 47 -10.30 -11.48 -22.81
CA VAL A 47 -9.48 -10.61 -23.65
C VAL A 47 -8.71 -11.41 -24.68
N ASP A 48 -8.30 -10.74 -25.73
CA ASP A 48 -7.28 -11.21 -26.64
C ASP A 48 -5.92 -11.34 -25.92
N PRO A 49 -5.25 -12.50 -25.92
CA PRO A 49 -3.97 -12.69 -25.23
C PRO A 49 -2.84 -11.79 -25.74
N GLU A 50 -2.81 -11.47 -27.03
CA GLU A 50 -1.72 -10.69 -27.63
C GLU A 50 -1.94 -9.18 -27.43
N THR A 51 -3.17 -8.71 -27.64
CA THR A 51 -3.49 -7.27 -27.66
C THR A 51 -4.13 -6.77 -26.37
N GLY A 52 -4.58 -7.65 -25.49
CA GLY A 52 -5.36 -7.30 -24.28
C GLY A 52 -6.75 -6.73 -24.57
N LYS A 53 -7.20 -6.76 -25.83
CA LYS A 53 -8.48 -6.17 -26.23
C LYS A 53 -9.64 -7.03 -25.71
N GLU A 54 -10.62 -6.38 -25.09
CA GLU A 54 -11.87 -7.02 -24.67
C GLU A 54 -12.60 -7.68 -25.85
N LYS A 55 -12.90 -8.97 -25.68
CA LYS A 55 -13.71 -9.77 -26.61
C LYS A 55 -15.08 -10.10 -26.04
N ALA A 56 -15.20 -10.27 -24.72
CA ALA A 56 -16.48 -10.49 -24.03
C ALA A 56 -16.39 -10.11 -22.55
N ARG A 57 -17.53 -9.82 -21.91
CA ARG A 57 -17.63 -9.49 -20.48
C ARG A 57 -18.93 -10.01 -19.89
N PHE A 58 -18.84 -10.55 -18.68
CA PHE A 58 -19.93 -11.17 -17.96
C PHE A 58 -19.95 -10.69 -16.51
N ARG A 59 -21.14 -10.54 -15.92
CA ARG A 59 -21.32 -10.18 -14.50
C ARG A 59 -21.58 -11.38 -13.59
N GLU A 60 -21.72 -12.56 -14.19
CA GLU A 60 -22.10 -13.78 -13.49
C GLU A 60 -21.17 -14.91 -13.94
N LEU A 61 -20.89 -15.83 -13.01
CA LEU A 61 -20.18 -17.07 -13.32
C LEU A 61 -21.14 -18.08 -13.97
N GLY A 62 -20.58 -19.07 -14.66
CA GLY A 62 -21.36 -20.10 -15.36
C GLY A 62 -20.97 -20.20 -16.83
N THR A 63 -21.86 -20.80 -17.63
CA THR A 63 -21.60 -21.08 -19.04
C THR A 63 -22.09 -19.94 -19.94
N HIS A 64 -21.17 -19.36 -20.71
CA HIS A 64 -21.43 -18.25 -21.61
C HIS A 64 -21.08 -18.60 -23.06
N THR A 65 -21.83 -18.03 -24.00
CA THR A 65 -21.60 -18.20 -25.43
C THR A 65 -20.57 -17.18 -25.93
N VAL A 66 -19.54 -17.63 -26.63
CA VAL A 66 -18.45 -16.79 -27.14
C VAL A 66 -18.12 -17.15 -28.59
N ALA A 67 -17.44 -16.24 -29.29
CA ALA A 67 -16.87 -16.56 -30.59
C ALA A 67 -15.76 -17.62 -30.44
N PRO A 68 -15.49 -18.44 -31.46
CA PRO A 68 -14.28 -19.25 -31.46
C PRO A 68 -13.02 -18.39 -31.50
N GLY A 69 -11.98 -18.76 -30.75
CA GLY A 69 -10.71 -18.04 -30.70
C GLY A 69 -9.92 -18.30 -29.42
N GLU A 70 -8.79 -17.62 -29.28
CA GLU A 70 -7.97 -17.64 -28.08
C GLU A 70 -8.33 -16.50 -27.13
N TYR A 71 -8.29 -16.82 -25.84
CA TYR A 71 -8.76 -15.99 -24.76
C TYR A 71 -7.83 -16.07 -23.55
N GLN A 72 -7.76 -14.96 -22.83
CA GLN A 72 -7.23 -14.89 -21.48
C GLN A 72 -8.28 -14.25 -20.56
N VAL A 73 -8.29 -14.64 -19.29
CA VAL A 73 -9.26 -14.14 -18.32
C VAL A 73 -8.76 -12.89 -17.63
N VAL A 74 -9.62 -11.87 -17.55
CA VAL A 74 -9.47 -10.73 -16.64
C VAL A 74 -10.56 -10.81 -15.58
N TRP A 75 -10.14 -10.84 -14.33
CA TRP A 75 -11.00 -10.90 -13.15
C TRP A 75 -11.15 -9.51 -12.52
N ARG A 76 -12.36 -9.18 -12.06
CA ARG A 76 -12.58 -8.09 -11.12
C ARG A 76 -13.53 -8.53 -10.01
N GLN A 77 -12.99 -8.60 -8.80
CA GLN A 77 -13.74 -9.08 -7.64
C GLN A 77 -14.82 -8.07 -7.23
N ASP A 78 -14.40 -6.83 -6.99
CA ASP A 78 -15.21 -5.77 -6.41
C ASP A 78 -15.16 -4.50 -7.27
N GLN A 79 -16.24 -3.71 -7.24
CA GLN A 79 -16.33 -2.46 -8.00
C GLN A 79 -15.28 -1.44 -7.54
N HIS A 80 -15.05 -1.32 -6.24
CA HIS A 80 -14.19 -0.28 -5.65
C HIS A 80 -12.97 -0.84 -4.92
N ASP A 81 -13.02 -2.11 -4.48
CA ASP A 81 -12.01 -2.71 -3.60
C ASP A 81 -11.05 -3.66 -4.32
N SER A 82 -11.10 -3.70 -5.65
CA SER A 82 -10.16 -4.46 -6.47
C SER A 82 -9.88 -3.80 -7.81
N ARG A 83 -8.68 -4.06 -8.36
CA ARG A 83 -8.37 -3.77 -9.76
C ARG A 83 -8.65 -4.99 -10.65
N ASN A 84 -8.60 -4.76 -11.96
CA ASN A 84 -8.60 -5.84 -12.93
C ASN A 84 -7.33 -6.68 -12.74
N VAL A 85 -7.49 -8.00 -12.63
CA VAL A 85 -6.39 -8.96 -12.52
C VAL A 85 -6.40 -9.83 -13.76
N LEU A 86 -5.31 -9.83 -14.52
CA LEU A 86 -5.13 -10.72 -15.67
C LEU A 86 -4.64 -12.08 -15.16
N LEU A 87 -5.42 -13.13 -15.37
CA LEU A 87 -5.05 -14.49 -14.97
C LEU A 87 -4.14 -15.09 -16.05
N GLY A 88 -3.11 -15.84 -15.63
CA GLY A 88 -2.00 -16.23 -16.50
C GLY A 88 -2.34 -17.21 -17.64
N GLU A 89 -3.46 -17.92 -17.54
CA GLU A 89 -3.80 -18.99 -18.48
C GLU A 89 -4.45 -18.47 -19.77
N VAL A 90 -3.85 -18.87 -20.90
CA VAL A 90 -4.43 -18.71 -22.24
C VAL A 90 -5.11 -20.00 -22.64
N PHE A 91 -6.34 -19.90 -23.16
CA PHE A 91 -7.10 -21.06 -23.62
C PHE A 91 -7.79 -20.77 -24.96
N SER A 92 -8.07 -21.84 -25.71
CA SER A 92 -8.70 -21.75 -27.03
C SER A 92 -10.12 -22.33 -26.99
N VAL A 93 -11.07 -21.65 -27.61
CA VAL A 93 -12.46 -22.10 -27.73
C VAL A 93 -12.76 -22.39 -29.19
N ASN A 94 -13.21 -23.60 -29.51
CA ASN A 94 -13.66 -23.96 -30.85
C ASN A 94 -15.18 -23.84 -31.01
N ALA A 95 -15.64 -23.78 -32.26
CA ALA A 95 -17.05 -23.76 -32.58
C ALA A 95 -17.76 -25.04 -32.13
N GLY A 96 -18.85 -24.90 -31.36
CA GLY A 96 -19.63 -26.03 -30.85
C GLY A 96 -19.04 -26.72 -29.62
N GLU A 97 -17.86 -26.31 -29.16
CA GLU A 97 -17.24 -26.86 -27.95
C GLU A 97 -17.56 -26.01 -26.72
N THR A 98 -17.53 -26.65 -25.56
CA THR A 98 -17.54 -25.99 -24.24
C THR A 98 -16.18 -26.20 -23.59
N VAL A 99 -15.55 -25.11 -23.17
CA VAL A 99 -14.28 -25.14 -22.44
C VAL A 99 -14.56 -24.76 -20.98
N ASP A 100 -14.09 -25.60 -20.06
CA ASP A 100 -14.13 -25.31 -18.64
C ASP A 100 -12.87 -24.55 -18.23
N VAL A 101 -13.06 -23.42 -17.54
CA VAL A 101 -11.99 -22.53 -17.10
C VAL A 101 -11.99 -22.50 -15.58
N PRO A 102 -11.08 -23.23 -14.92
CA PRO A 102 -11.05 -23.32 -13.47
C PRO A 102 -10.44 -22.05 -12.85
N LEU A 103 -11.05 -21.56 -11.76
CA LEU A 103 -10.60 -20.37 -11.05
C LEU A 103 -10.01 -20.77 -9.70
N LEU A 104 -8.75 -21.21 -9.71
CA LEU A 104 -8.14 -21.94 -8.59
C LEU A 104 -7.07 -21.14 -7.84
N THR A 105 -6.12 -20.54 -8.58
CA THR A 105 -4.97 -19.84 -8.01
C THR A 105 -5.39 -18.59 -7.24
N SER A 106 -5.12 -18.56 -5.95
CA SER A 106 -5.46 -17.45 -5.08
C SER A 106 -4.46 -17.23 -3.95
N VAL A 107 -4.51 -16.05 -3.35
CA VAL A 107 -3.77 -15.69 -2.13
C VAL A 107 -4.76 -15.50 -1.00
N SER A 108 -4.43 -16.04 0.16
CA SER A 108 -5.09 -15.79 1.44
C SER A 108 -4.03 -15.47 2.49
N PHE A 109 -4.36 -14.62 3.45
CA PHE A 109 -3.41 -14.24 4.49
C PHE A 109 -3.71 -14.95 5.80
N VAL A 110 -2.64 -15.36 6.48
CA VAL A 110 -2.69 -15.73 7.89
C VAL A 110 -2.14 -14.53 8.66
N THR A 111 -3.02 -13.86 9.38
CA THR A 111 -2.76 -12.56 10.00
C THR A 111 -2.93 -12.62 11.51
N PRO A 112 -2.20 -11.81 12.27
CA PRO A 112 -2.42 -11.66 13.70
C PRO A 112 -3.71 -10.88 13.99
N ASP A 113 -4.30 -11.11 15.16
CA ASP A 113 -5.64 -10.59 15.54
C ASP A 113 -5.72 -9.05 15.63
N TRP A 114 -4.60 -8.38 15.82
CA TRP A 114 -4.54 -6.91 15.85
C TRP A 114 -4.63 -6.28 14.46
N LEU A 115 -4.37 -7.05 13.40
CA LEU A 115 -4.33 -6.54 12.04
C LEU A 115 -5.74 -6.35 11.50
N THR A 116 -6.05 -5.11 11.11
CA THR A 116 -7.31 -4.78 10.45
C THR A 116 -7.14 -4.76 8.93
N ALA A 117 -8.26 -4.70 8.21
CA ALA A 117 -8.24 -4.59 6.76
C ALA A 117 -7.38 -3.39 6.30
N PRO A 118 -6.42 -3.59 5.39
CA PRO A 118 -5.56 -2.52 4.91
C PRO A 118 -6.33 -1.59 3.98
N TYR A 119 -5.81 -0.38 3.78
CA TYR A 119 -6.25 0.47 2.68
C TYR A 119 -6.07 -0.24 1.33
N ARG A 120 -4.96 -0.98 1.15
CA ARG A 120 -4.76 -1.93 0.05
C ARG A 120 -3.52 -2.82 0.26
N TRP A 121 -3.50 -3.92 -0.46
CA TRP A 121 -2.29 -4.69 -0.75
C TRP A 121 -2.17 -4.94 -2.26
N GLN A 122 -0.95 -5.21 -2.72
CA GLN A 122 -0.61 -5.41 -4.12
C GLN A 122 0.36 -6.56 -4.29
N LEU A 123 0.24 -7.27 -5.41
CA LEU A 123 1.32 -8.09 -5.96
C LEU A 123 1.94 -7.34 -7.11
N ALA A 124 3.27 -7.20 -7.10
CA ALA A 124 4.02 -6.60 -8.18
C ALA A 124 5.08 -7.56 -8.70
N ASP A 125 5.30 -7.51 -10.01
CA ASP A 125 6.39 -8.21 -10.66
C ASP A 125 7.74 -7.71 -10.10
N PRO A 126 8.61 -8.59 -9.55
CA PRO A 126 9.83 -8.15 -8.87
C PRO A 126 10.82 -7.43 -9.80
N GLU A 127 10.89 -7.82 -11.06
CA GLU A 127 11.83 -7.25 -12.03
C GLU A 127 11.38 -5.85 -12.49
N THR A 128 10.12 -5.72 -12.88
CA THR A 128 9.56 -4.52 -13.52
C THR A 128 8.85 -3.58 -12.56
N GLY A 129 8.47 -4.05 -11.37
CA GLY A 129 7.62 -3.34 -10.40
C GLY A 129 6.17 -3.16 -10.86
N LYS A 130 5.75 -3.84 -11.94
CA LYS A 130 4.40 -3.73 -12.48
C LYS A 130 3.41 -4.43 -11.55
N VAL A 131 2.40 -3.70 -11.08
CA VAL A 131 1.31 -4.27 -10.28
C VAL A 131 0.47 -5.22 -11.12
N VAL A 132 0.34 -6.46 -10.67
CA VAL A 132 -0.46 -7.53 -11.32
C VAL A 132 -1.78 -7.76 -10.61
N ALA A 133 -1.84 -7.48 -9.30
CA ALA A 133 -3.04 -7.58 -8.50
C ALA A 133 -3.08 -6.46 -7.44
N GLU A 134 -4.28 -5.94 -7.15
CA GLU A 134 -4.52 -4.97 -6.08
C GLU A 134 -5.90 -5.23 -5.47
N TYR A 135 -5.94 -5.31 -4.14
CA TYR A 135 -7.14 -5.59 -3.36
C TYR A 135 -7.13 -4.79 -2.04
N ARG A 136 -8.31 -4.65 -1.41
CA ARG A 136 -8.47 -3.95 -0.11
C ARG A 136 -9.04 -4.83 1.00
N PHE A 137 -9.27 -6.11 0.72
CA PHE A 137 -9.79 -7.08 1.69
C PHE A 137 -8.74 -8.14 2.01
N ILE A 138 -8.86 -8.78 3.16
CA ILE A 138 -7.92 -9.82 3.65
C ILE A 138 -8.63 -11.01 4.31
N ASP A 139 -9.95 -10.89 4.53
CA ASP A 139 -10.81 -11.84 5.22
C ASP A 139 -11.22 -13.05 4.35
N ARG A 140 -10.81 -13.05 3.07
CA ARG A 140 -11.12 -14.09 2.09
C ARG A 140 -10.00 -14.23 1.06
N PRO A 141 -9.88 -15.39 0.38
CA PRO A 141 -8.93 -15.54 -0.71
C PRO A 141 -9.22 -14.60 -1.89
N ALA A 142 -8.15 -14.13 -2.54
CA ALA A 142 -8.20 -13.29 -3.73
C ALA A 142 -7.55 -14.00 -4.92
N LEU A 143 -8.26 -14.07 -6.06
CA LEU A 143 -7.71 -14.67 -7.28
C LEU A 143 -6.51 -13.88 -7.80
N VAL A 144 -5.42 -14.57 -8.09
CA VAL A 144 -4.18 -13.96 -8.61
C VAL A 144 -3.54 -14.88 -9.65
N PRO A 145 -2.72 -14.37 -10.57
CA PRO A 145 -1.89 -15.23 -11.40
C PRO A 145 -0.85 -15.98 -10.55
N ALA A 146 -0.46 -17.17 -11.00
CA ALA A 146 0.69 -17.89 -10.46
C ALA A 146 2.01 -17.21 -10.87
N GLY A 147 3.03 -17.30 -10.02
CA GLY A 147 4.33 -16.69 -10.26
C GLY A 147 4.98 -16.12 -9.00
N GLU A 148 6.16 -15.54 -9.17
CA GLU A 148 6.90 -14.88 -8.10
C GLU A 148 6.57 -13.38 -8.06
N TYR A 149 6.16 -12.87 -6.90
CA TYR A 149 5.71 -11.48 -6.76
C TYR A 149 6.19 -10.83 -5.46
N ASP A 150 6.52 -9.54 -5.55
CA ASP A 150 6.67 -8.66 -4.39
C ASP A 150 5.29 -8.38 -3.80
N LEU A 151 5.10 -8.73 -2.51
CA LEU A 151 3.92 -8.35 -1.75
C LEU A 151 4.12 -6.96 -1.15
N LEU A 152 3.24 -6.04 -1.52
CA LEU A 152 3.27 -4.66 -1.08
C LEU A 152 2.01 -4.34 -0.28
N TRP A 153 2.16 -3.64 0.84
CA TRP A 153 1.10 -3.45 1.83
C TRP A 153 0.95 -1.99 2.22
N GLN A 154 -0.28 -1.50 2.33
CA GLN A 154 -0.57 -0.16 2.83
C GLN A 154 -1.69 -0.23 3.86
N GLN A 155 -1.34 -0.09 5.14
CA GLN A 155 -2.30 -0.21 6.24
C GLN A 155 -3.33 0.92 6.21
N ASP A 156 -2.88 2.18 6.25
CA ASP A 156 -3.77 3.34 6.35
C ASP A 156 -3.84 4.15 5.05
N GLN A 157 -4.92 4.92 4.91
CA GLN A 157 -5.11 5.86 3.80
C GLN A 157 -4.35 7.18 4.05
N HIS A 158 -3.82 7.78 2.98
CA HIS A 158 -3.13 9.08 2.93
C HIS A 158 -1.78 9.16 3.66
N GLU A 159 -0.77 9.65 2.94
CA GLU A 159 0.57 10.01 3.46
C GLU A 159 1.33 8.89 4.19
N THR A 160 0.83 7.65 4.15
CA THR A 160 1.53 6.41 4.46
C THR A 160 2.22 5.83 3.23
N SER A 161 3.25 5.01 3.44
CA SER A 161 3.93 4.30 2.35
C SER A 161 3.25 2.97 2.04
N LEU A 162 3.48 2.52 0.81
CA LEU A 162 3.35 1.13 0.43
C LEU A 162 4.62 0.39 0.91
N VAL A 163 4.47 -0.57 1.81
CA VAL A 163 5.54 -1.32 2.47
C VAL A 163 5.78 -2.63 1.74
N TYR A 164 7.01 -2.92 1.38
CA TYR A 164 7.39 -4.23 0.86
C TYR A 164 7.48 -5.24 2.01
N LEU A 165 6.73 -6.34 1.92
CA LEU A 165 6.70 -7.38 2.96
C LEU A 165 7.52 -8.62 2.62
N GLY A 166 7.98 -8.74 1.38
CA GLY A 166 8.72 -9.91 0.91
C GLY A 166 8.32 -10.28 -0.51
N THR A 167 9.09 -11.18 -1.10
CA THR A 167 8.81 -11.80 -2.38
C THR A 167 8.28 -13.21 -2.13
N PHE A 168 7.17 -13.55 -2.77
CA PHE A 168 6.46 -14.81 -2.55
C PHE A 168 6.22 -15.54 -3.87
N LEU A 169 6.41 -16.85 -3.85
CA LEU A 169 5.99 -17.73 -4.92
C LEU A 169 4.51 -18.10 -4.71
N ILE A 170 3.70 -17.82 -5.72
CA ILE A 170 2.29 -18.21 -5.78
C ILE A 170 2.19 -19.45 -6.67
N GLU A 171 1.95 -20.59 -6.04
CA GLU A 171 1.77 -21.88 -6.70
C GLU A 171 0.46 -21.90 -7.50
N THR A 172 0.49 -22.60 -8.64
CA THR A 172 -0.69 -22.74 -9.49
C THR A 172 -1.73 -23.63 -8.85
N ASP A 173 -3.00 -23.33 -9.12
CA ASP A 173 -4.17 -24.14 -8.74
C ASP A 173 -4.42 -24.31 -7.24
N GLU A 174 -3.83 -23.44 -6.42
CA GLU A 174 -3.90 -23.52 -4.96
C GLU A 174 -4.38 -22.23 -4.29
N VAL A 175 -4.87 -22.38 -3.06
CA VAL A 175 -5.04 -21.27 -2.12
C VAL A 175 -3.73 -21.08 -1.36
N ASN A 176 -2.91 -20.15 -1.85
CA ASN A 176 -1.60 -19.82 -1.29
C ASN A 176 -1.79 -19.03 0.02
N LYS A 177 -1.37 -19.63 1.15
CA LYS A 177 -1.48 -19.00 2.47
C LYS A 177 -0.20 -18.27 2.84
N LEU A 178 -0.23 -16.94 2.78
CA LEU A 178 0.92 -16.10 3.10
C LEU A 178 0.87 -15.68 4.57
N GLN A 179 1.96 -15.91 5.30
CA GLN A 179 2.09 -15.57 6.72
C GLN A 179 2.51 -14.10 6.86
N LEU A 180 1.66 -13.28 7.51
CA LEU A 180 1.93 -11.86 7.73
C LEU A 180 2.12 -11.58 9.22
N THR A 181 3.24 -12.01 9.78
CA THR A 181 3.48 -11.97 11.23
C THR A 181 4.64 -11.07 11.64
N THR A 182 5.53 -10.70 10.72
CA THR A 182 6.62 -9.76 10.97
C THR A 182 6.09 -8.34 11.08
N ALA A 183 6.27 -7.72 12.24
CA ALA A 183 5.75 -6.38 12.51
C ALA A 183 6.71 -5.57 13.40
N ILE A 184 6.53 -4.25 13.37
CA ILE A 184 7.15 -3.31 14.31
C ILE A 184 6.08 -2.51 15.03
N ASN A 185 6.23 -2.35 16.34
CA ASN A 185 5.39 -1.52 17.19
C ASN A 185 6.24 -0.43 17.86
N PRO A 186 6.06 0.85 17.51
CA PRO A 186 6.66 1.94 18.27
C PRO A 186 6.02 2.04 19.65
N VAL A 187 6.85 2.09 20.70
CA VAL A 187 6.42 2.17 22.09
C VAL A 187 6.79 3.55 22.66
N PRO A 188 5.94 4.57 22.50
CA PRO A 188 6.21 5.91 23.02
C PRO A 188 6.14 5.96 24.55
N ALA A 189 7.11 6.65 25.17
CA ALA A 189 7.01 7.04 26.57
C ALA A 189 5.89 8.07 26.77
N SER A 190 5.38 8.21 28.00
CA SER A 190 4.22 9.06 28.32
C SER A 190 4.43 10.56 28.03
N TRP A 191 5.67 11.01 27.88
CA TRP A 191 6.02 12.39 27.56
C TRP A 191 6.10 12.66 26.05
N VAL A 192 6.12 11.61 25.21
CA VAL A 192 6.14 11.74 23.76
C VAL A 192 4.76 12.21 23.30
N PRO A 193 4.66 13.28 22.48
CA PRO A 193 3.38 13.73 21.94
C PRO A 193 2.65 12.62 21.21
N ALA A 194 1.35 12.47 21.47
CA ALA A 194 0.52 11.44 20.86
C ALA A 194 0.34 11.65 19.34
N ASP A 195 0.27 12.92 18.92
CA ASP A 195 0.15 13.31 17.52
C ASP A 195 1.54 13.36 16.88
N VAL A 196 1.82 12.37 16.04
CA VAL A 196 3.04 12.31 15.24
C VAL A 196 2.70 12.62 13.78
N HIS A 197 3.50 13.47 13.13
CA HIS A 197 3.33 13.74 11.71
C HIS A 197 3.69 12.51 10.87
N ILE A 198 4.90 11.98 11.06
CA ILE A 198 5.34 10.70 10.51
C ILE A 198 6.32 9.99 11.44
N TRP A 199 6.25 8.66 11.46
CA TRP A 199 7.36 7.80 11.87
C TRP A 199 7.57 6.73 10.80
N GLY A 200 8.68 6.00 10.86
CA GLY A 200 8.95 4.98 9.85
C GLY A 200 10.25 4.25 10.01
N ILE A 201 10.52 3.38 9.04
CA ILE A 201 11.78 2.63 8.93
C ILE A 201 12.44 2.91 7.57
N GLU A 202 13.73 3.23 7.58
CA GLU A 202 14.56 3.36 6.38
C GLU A 202 15.54 2.21 6.26
N THR A 203 15.68 1.65 5.06
CA THR A 203 16.73 0.69 4.75
C THR A 203 18.11 1.35 4.91
N MET A 204 19.12 0.57 5.29
CA MET A 204 20.49 1.05 5.31
C MET A 204 20.99 1.44 3.90
N ASN A 205 20.48 0.79 2.85
CA ASN A 205 20.81 1.08 1.45
C ASN A 205 19.73 1.94 0.77
N ARG A 206 19.98 3.25 0.64
CA ARG A 206 19.06 4.19 -0.02
C ARG A 206 18.79 3.91 -1.51
N ARG A 207 19.49 2.96 -2.13
CA ARG A 207 19.23 2.54 -3.51
C ARG A 207 18.14 1.48 -3.63
N ASP A 208 17.68 0.92 -2.51
CA ASP A 208 16.61 -0.06 -2.50
C ASP A 208 15.30 0.58 -3.00
N ARG A 209 14.57 -0.17 -3.84
CA ARG A 209 13.29 0.28 -4.41
C ARG A 209 12.30 0.71 -3.31
N TYR A 210 12.34 0.02 -2.16
CA TYR A 210 11.49 0.23 -1.00
C TYR A 210 12.28 0.78 0.19
N HIS A 211 13.14 1.78 -0.05
CA HIS A 211 14.07 2.28 0.96
C HIS A 211 13.44 2.98 2.18
N PHE A 212 12.15 3.34 2.13
CA PHE A 212 11.50 4.06 3.22
C PHE A 212 9.99 3.75 3.36
N SER A 213 9.60 3.31 4.56
CA SER A 213 8.21 3.12 4.97
C SER A 213 7.81 4.15 6.00
N ARG A 214 6.69 4.86 5.78
CA ARG A 214 6.18 5.92 6.66
C ARG A 214 4.75 5.64 7.12
N PHE A 215 4.47 6.05 8.36
CA PHE A 215 3.22 5.83 9.08
C PHE A 215 2.86 7.09 9.90
N ARG A 216 1.58 7.29 10.22
CA ARG A 216 1.10 8.51 10.92
C ARG A 216 0.56 8.26 12.32
N SER A 217 0.23 7.03 12.64
CA SER A 217 -0.32 6.64 13.93
C SER A 217 0.66 5.72 14.63
N PHE A 218 0.82 5.90 15.94
CA PHE A 218 1.45 4.87 16.74
C PHE A 218 0.58 3.62 16.74
N GLY A 219 1.25 2.49 16.71
CA GLY A 219 0.63 1.17 16.70
C GLY A 219 1.40 0.22 15.81
N PRO A 220 1.10 -1.08 15.90
CA PRO A 220 1.78 -2.10 15.12
C PRO A 220 1.63 -1.89 13.61
N GLN A 221 2.71 -2.11 12.87
CA GLN A 221 2.74 -2.06 11.41
C GLN A 221 3.46 -3.29 10.85
N LEU A 222 2.91 -3.89 9.80
CA LEU A 222 3.59 -4.94 9.04
C LEU A 222 4.80 -4.36 8.30
N VAL A 223 5.93 -5.05 8.39
CA VAL A 223 7.22 -4.64 7.85
C VAL A 223 8.05 -5.88 7.52
N PRO A 224 9.03 -5.79 6.60
CA PRO A 224 9.93 -6.91 6.32
C PRO A 224 10.95 -7.09 7.44
N ALA A 225 11.47 -8.31 7.58
CA ALA A 225 12.59 -8.58 8.48
C ALA A 225 13.88 -7.91 7.97
N GLY A 226 14.79 -7.57 8.89
CA GLY A 226 16.07 -6.95 8.56
C GLY A 226 16.49 -5.82 9.49
N THR A 227 17.52 -5.07 9.09
CA THR A 227 18.07 -3.95 9.87
C THR A 227 17.71 -2.63 9.23
N PHE A 228 17.09 -1.75 10.01
CA PHE A 228 16.58 -0.46 9.54
C PHE A 228 16.96 0.67 10.48
N ARG A 229 16.90 1.90 9.97
CA ARG A 229 16.90 3.12 10.79
C ARG A 229 15.47 3.45 11.18
N PHE A 230 15.22 3.64 12.46
CA PHE A 230 13.96 4.17 12.94
C PHE A 230 13.97 5.70 12.79
N VAL A 231 13.00 6.23 12.07
CA VAL A 231 12.87 7.67 11.84
C VAL A 231 11.59 8.24 12.44
N TYR A 232 11.67 9.48 12.88
CA TYR A 232 10.58 10.16 13.56
C TYR A 232 10.53 11.63 13.17
N GLN A 233 9.32 12.16 12.96
CA GLN A 233 9.08 13.58 12.78
C GLN A 233 7.77 13.94 13.46
N MET A 234 7.87 14.79 14.48
CA MET A 234 6.73 15.18 15.31
C MET A 234 5.73 16.04 14.53
N SER A 235 6.21 17.08 13.84
CA SER A 235 5.40 18.00 13.04
C SER A 235 6.02 18.30 11.68
N GLN A 236 5.17 18.56 10.68
CA GLN A 236 5.58 18.76 9.28
C GLN A 236 6.53 19.96 9.09
N HIS A 237 6.27 21.05 9.81
CA HIS A 237 6.93 22.34 9.58
C HIS A 237 7.80 22.78 10.75
N GLU A 238 7.52 22.29 11.95
CA GLU A 238 8.11 22.78 13.19
C GLU A 238 9.16 21.84 13.74
N THR A 239 9.28 20.62 13.21
CA THR A 239 10.38 19.71 13.56
C THR A 239 11.07 19.15 12.33
N SER A 240 12.37 18.92 12.46
CA SER A 240 13.09 18.10 11.50
C SER A 240 12.77 16.62 11.68
N ARG A 241 13.17 15.85 10.67
CA ARG A 241 13.09 14.40 10.68
C ARG A 241 14.33 13.84 11.35
N GLU A 242 14.13 13.07 12.40
CA GLU A 242 15.17 12.51 13.26
C GLU A 242 15.37 11.02 13.01
N GLU A 243 16.62 10.58 13.10
CA GLU A 243 16.98 9.17 13.27
C GLU A 243 17.07 8.91 14.77
N LEU A 244 16.23 8.02 15.29
CA LEU A 244 16.19 7.67 16.72
C LEU A 244 17.09 6.48 17.07
N GLY A 245 17.61 5.80 16.04
CA GLY A 245 18.53 4.67 16.18
C GLY A 245 18.27 3.59 15.13
N THR A 246 19.01 2.49 15.28
CA THR A 246 18.86 1.29 14.46
C THR A 246 17.90 0.31 15.14
N VAL A 247 17.05 -0.35 14.34
CA VAL A 247 16.18 -1.43 14.77
C VAL A 247 16.47 -2.69 13.96
N VAL A 248 16.55 -3.83 14.63
CA VAL A 248 16.60 -5.15 14.00
C VAL A 248 15.21 -5.75 14.12
N ILE A 249 14.62 -6.09 12.98
CA ILE A 249 13.28 -6.67 12.87
C ILE A 249 13.46 -8.16 12.62
N GLU A 250 13.15 -8.95 13.63
CA GLU A 250 13.15 -10.41 13.55
C GLU A 250 11.91 -10.89 12.79
N GLU A 251 12.10 -11.93 11.97
CA GLU A 251 11.04 -12.52 11.19
C GLU A 251 10.01 -13.22 12.08
N GLY A 252 8.73 -13.05 11.73
CA GLY A 252 7.63 -13.80 12.31
C GLY A 252 7.12 -13.31 13.66
N VAL A 253 7.64 -12.19 14.18
CA VAL A 253 7.30 -11.66 15.51
C VAL A 253 6.96 -10.17 15.49
N MET A 254 6.34 -9.72 16.58
CA MET A 254 6.17 -8.31 16.90
C MET A 254 7.46 -7.75 17.50
N ASN A 255 8.10 -6.82 16.80
CA ASN A 255 9.30 -6.15 17.27
C ASN A 255 8.93 -4.81 17.90
N GLU A 256 9.41 -4.53 19.11
CA GLU A 256 9.14 -3.25 19.77
C GLU A 256 10.30 -2.27 19.56
N PHE A 257 9.98 -1.00 19.31
CA PHE A 257 10.97 0.08 19.31
C PHE A 257 10.61 1.13 20.37
N PRO A 258 11.37 1.22 21.48
CA PRO A 258 11.08 2.20 22.52
C PRO A 258 11.42 3.62 22.06
N ILE A 259 10.44 4.52 22.12
CA ILE A 259 10.64 5.96 21.91
C ILE A 259 10.62 6.60 23.30
N ASN A 260 11.74 6.46 24.01
CA ASN A 260 11.86 6.81 25.43
C ASN A 260 13.13 7.61 25.76
N THR A 261 13.89 8.02 24.75
CA THR A 261 15.06 8.89 24.90
C THR A 261 14.76 10.24 24.27
N GLY A 262 15.00 11.33 24.99
CA GLY A 262 14.75 12.67 24.46
C GLY A 262 15.08 13.78 25.43
N VAL A 263 14.76 15.00 25.02
CA VAL A 263 15.08 16.23 25.75
C VAL A 263 13.85 17.11 25.88
N ARG A 264 13.70 17.77 27.04
CA ARG A 264 12.67 18.77 27.32
C ARG A 264 13.33 20.03 27.86
N LEU A 265 13.00 21.17 27.27
CA LEU A 265 13.34 22.47 27.83
C LEU A 265 12.22 22.94 28.76
N ILE A 266 12.57 23.35 29.97
CA ILE A 266 11.65 23.91 30.96
C ILE A 266 11.88 25.43 31.01
N PRO A 267 10.91 26.26 30.58
CA PRO A 267 11.05 27.71 30.73
C PRO A 267 10.94 28.12 32.20
N ASN A 268 11.75 29.09 32.64
CA ASN A 268 11.66 29.67 33.99
C ASN A 268 10.32 30.38 34.25
N ASP A 269 9.72 30.91 33.19
CA ASP A 269 8.40 31.54 33.23
C ASP A 269 7.46 30.77 32.29
N PRO A 270 6.35 30.19 32.78
CA PRO A 270 5.39 29.47 31.94
C PRO A 270 4.72 30.37 30.88
N THR A 271 4.83 31.69 31.00
CA THR A 271 4.33 32.66 30.02
C THR A 271 5.38 33.06 28.97
N GLN A 272 6.61 32.56 29.08
CA GLN A 272 7.67 32.84 28.12
C GLN A 272 7.29 32.33 26.73
N GLU A 273 7.39 33.21 25.74
CA GLU A 273 7.17 32.82 24.34
C GLU A 273 8.23 31.81 23.90
N PRO A 274 7.83 30.75 23.16
CA PRO A 274 8.79 29.78 22.68
C PRO A 274 9.77 30.42 21.68
N PRO A 275 11.02 29.95 21.63
CA PRO A 275 11.99 30.46 20.68
C PRO A 275 11.54 30.13 19.25
N TYR A 276 11.93 30.99 18.30
CA TYR A 276 11.75 30.70 16.87
C TYR A 276 12.40 29.37 16.48
N ARG A 277 13.58 29.05 17.04
CA ARG A 277 14.26 27.78 16.76
C ARG A 277 15.13 27.31 17.92
N THR A 278 15.06 26.01 18.18
CA THR A 278 16.02 25.29 19.04
C THR A 278 16.68 24.21 18.22
N GLN A 279 18.01 24.11 18.25
CA GLN A 279 18.78 23.07 17.57
C GLN A 279 19.52 22.21 18.58
N TYR A 280 19.31 20.91 18.49
CA TYR A 280 20.01 19.90 19.28
C TYR A 280 21.08 19.27 18.39
N ILE A 281 22.33 19.62 18.62
CA ILE A 281 23.46 19.26 17.76
C ILE A 281 24.16 18.07 18.38
N ARG A 282 24.11 16.92 17.69
CA ARG A 282 24.81 15.71 18.13
C ARG A 282 26.30 15.84 17.86
N LEU A 283 27.11 15.50 18.85
CA LEU A 283 28.57 15.60 18.83
C LEU A 283 29.21 14.21 18.79
N ASP A 284 30.38 14.10 18.16
CA ASP A 284 31.28 12.95 18.34
C ASP A 284 32.18 13.11 19.58
N GLU A 285 33.02 12.11 19.82
CA GLU A 285 33.99 12.08 20.94
C GLU A 285 34.98 13.27 20.94
N HIS A 286 35.13 13.96 19.81
CA HIS A 286 36.00 15.13 19.66
C HIS A 286 35.22 16.46 19.71
N GLY A 287 33.92 16.42 20.02
CA GLY A 287 33.06 17.61 20.06
C GLY A 287 32.67 18.14 18.67
N LYS A 288 32.88 17.37 17.61
CA LYS A 288 32.50 17.77 16.25
C LYS A 288 31.06 17.36 15.97
N LYS A 289 30.33 18.25 15.30
CA LYS A 289 28.96 17.98 14.83
C LYS A 289 28.91 16.76 13.89
N ILE A 290 28.08 15.79 14.25
CA ILE A 290 27.74 14.61 13.42
C ILE A 290 26.26 14.55 13.02
N GLY A 291 25.40 15.31 13.67
CA GLY A 291 23.98 15.39 13.36
C GLY A 291 23.34 16.62 13.98
N SER A 292 22.09 16.91 13.61
CA SER A 292 21.30 17.92 14.33
C SER A 292 19.82 17.70 14.14
N ALA A 293 19.09 17.82 15.23
CA ALA A 293 17.65 17.95 15.27
C ALA A 293 17.26 19.41 15.50
N GLU A 294 16.06 19.81 15.07
CA GLU A 294 15.53 21.13 15.36
C GLU A 294 14.03 21.10 15.71
N THR A 295 13.65 21.95 16.65
CA THR A 295 12.27 22.40 16.84
C THR A 295 12.15 23.89 16.48
N LYS A 296 10.97 24.32 16.06
CA LYS A 296 10.61 25.71 15.77
C LYS A 296 9.35 26.07 16.52
N ASN A 297 9.27 27.32 16.97
CA ASN A 297 8.08 27.89 17.61
C ASN A 297 7.51 27.02 18.75
N GLY A 298 8.36 26.26 19.46
CA GLY A 298 7.90 25.31 20.46
C GLY A 298 9.00 24.81 21.40
N LEU A 299 8.59 24.50 22.63
CA LEU A 299 9.40 23.89 23.69
C LEU A 299 8.96 22.45 24.01
N GLN A 300 8.22 21.83 23.10
CA GLN A 300 7.75 20.45 23.28
C GLN A 300 8.95 19.49 23.41
N PRO A 301 8.81 18.41 24.19
CA PRO A 301 9.82 17.37 24.26
C PRO A 301 10.14 16.81 22.88
N LEU A 302 11.43 16.61 22.59
CA LEU A 302 11.88 16.04 21.33
C LEU A 302 12.53 14.67 21.57
N PRO A 303 11.98 13.58 21.01
CA PRO A 303 12.67 12.31 20.96
C PRO A 303 13.97 12.42 20.15
N LEU A 304 15.05 11.87 20.69
CA LEU A 304 16.38 11.90 20.10
C LEU A 304 17.10 10.57 20.33
N GLU A 305 18.05 10.24 19.46
CA GLU A 305 18.98 9.13 19.70
C GLU A 305 19.87 9.42 20.93
N PRO A 306 20.29 8.40 21.70
CA PRO A 306 21.28 8.59 22.76
C PRO A 306 22.62 9.15 22.24
N GLY A 307 23.27 9.95 23.08
CA GLY A 307 24.61 10.48 22.81
C GLY A 307 24.87 11.84 23.44
N THR A 308 25.95 12.48 23.02
CA THR A 308 26.36 13.80 23.50
C THR A 308 25.80 14.91 22.60
N TYR A 309 25.23 15.95 23.21
CA TYR A 309 24.55 17.03 22.49
C TYR A 309 24.96 18.42 22.96
N ARG A 310 24.94 19.38 22.04
CA ARG A 310 24.96 20.83 22.29
C ARG A 310 23.59 21.42 21.94
N ILE A 311 23.16 22.46 22.65
CA ILE A 311 21.91 23.16 22.34
C ILE A 311 22.18 24.61 21.92
N ASP A 312 21.79 24.93 20.69
CA ASP A 312 21.81 26.29 20.15
C ASP A 312 20.36 26.80 20.02
N MET A 313 20.10 28.01 20.51
CA MET A 313 18.77 28.62 20.51
C MET A 313 18.76 29.94 19.72
N GLN A 314 17.69 30.16 18.96
CA GLN A 314 17.40 31.40 18.26
C GLN A 314 16.05 31.95 18.75
N PRO A 315 16.05 33.05 19.53
CA PRO A 315 14.83 33.60 20.11
C PRO A 315 13.81 34.07 19.06
N THR A 316 14.25 34.83 18.04
CA THR A 316 13.36 35.45 17.04
C THR A 316 13.75 35.07 15.61
N GLN A 317 12.77 35.05 14.70
CA GLN A 317 13.04 34.76 13.28
C GLN A 317 13.97 35.79 12.63
N HIS A 318 13.79 37.06 12.98
CA HIS A 318 14.53 38.19 12.43
C HIS A 318 15.21 38.98 13.55
N GLY A 319 16.43 39.45 13.29
CA GLY A 319 17.16 40.34 14.19
C GLY A 319 17.85 39.67 15.39
N SER A 320 17.73 38.35 15.58
CA SER A 320 18.52 37.61 16.57
C SER A 320 19.51 36.64 15.91
N GLN A 321 20.62 36.41 16.60
CA GLN A 321 21.59 35.38 16.25
C GLN A 321 21.33 34.11 17.08
N LYS A 322 21.85 32.98 16.58
CA LYS A 322 21.89 31.74 17.37
C LYS A 322 22.89 31.89 18.50
N THR A 323 22.49 31.48 19.70
CA THR A 323 23.33 31.47 20.90
C THR A 323 23.35 30.06 21.46
N THR A 324 24.53 29.56 21.81
CA THR A 324 24.67 28.29 22.53
C THR A 324 24.20 28.50 23.98
N ILE A 325 23.21 27.71 24.40
CA ILE A 325 22.66 27.75 25.76
C ILE A 325 23.14 26.57 26.62
N VAL A 326 23.54 25.47 25.98
CA VAL A 326 24.17 24.32 26.64
C VAL A 326 25.33 23.87 25.76
N GLU A 327 26.56 23.99 26.26
CA GLU A 327 27.79 23.63 25.53
C GLU A 327 27.88 22.13 25.23
N SER A 328 27.51 21.31 26.21
CA SER A 328 27.49 19.85 26.08
C SER A 328 26.66 19.25 27.21
N PHE A 329 25.89 18.22 26.90
CA PHE A 329 25.29 17.32 27.87
C PHE A 329 25.21 15.90 27.31
N GLU A 330 25.22 14.92 28.21
CA GLU A 330 24.96 13.53 27.87
C GLU A 330 23.46 13.26 27.87
N LEU A 331 22.98 12.60 26.82
CA LEU A 331 21.62 12.07 26.70
C LEU A 331 21.67 10.54 26.80
N PRO A 332 21.46 9.96 28.00
CA PRO A 332 21.51 8.52 28.19
C PRO A 332 20.31 7.83 27.54
N ALA A 333 20.52 6.59 27.10
CA ALA A 333 19.44 5.75 26.60
C ALA A 333 18.34 5.56 27.67
N GLY A 334 17.09 5.63 27.23
CA GLY A 334 15.90 5.45 28.07
C GLY A 334 15.57 6.63 28.98
N SER A 335 16.17 7.81 28.76
CA SER A 335 16.01 8.97 29.64
C SER A 335 15.39 10.17 28.93
N LEU A 336 14.53 10.90 29.65
CA LEU A 336 14.18 12.28 29.32
C LEU A 336 15.10 13.21 30.10
N VAL A 337 15.96 13.96 29.41
CA VAL A 337 16.78 15.00 30.05
C VAL A 337 16.01 16.31 30.05
N GLU A 338 15.83 16.87 31.24
CA GLU A 338 15.14 18.14 31.45
C GLU A 338 16.13 19.26 31.72
N ILE A 339 16.00 20.36 30.99
CA ILE A 339 16.93 21.49 31.06
C ILE A 339 16.13 22.74 31.36
N GLU A 340 16.38 23.33 32.52
CA GLU A 340 15.84 24.62 32.93
C GLU A 340 16.55 25.75 32.18
N LEU A 341 15.78 26.66 31.58
CA LEU A 341 16.27 27.73 30.70
C LEU A 341 16.76 28.98 31.42
#